data_AF-A0A327J9U6-F1
#
_entry.id   AF-A0A327J9U6-F1
#
_cell.length_a   1.000
_cell.length_b   1.000
_cell.length_c   1.000
_cell.angle_alpha   90.00
_cell.angle_beta   90.00
_cell.angle_gamma   90.00
#
_symmetry.space_group_name_H-M   'P 1'
#
loop_
_entity.id
_entity.type
_entity.pdbx_description
1 polymer ?
#
loop_
_entity_poly.entity_id
_entity_poly.type
_entity_poly.pdbx_seq_one_letter_code
_entity_poly.pdbx_strand_id
1 'polypeptide(L)'
;MEFLLACMMSTNLIAEYNLEGFTPPRGENAYPSGLQPKDQGHYKYGPASIDDPVLIIVDPIYDKRMNIIPAGYYQLSLDAGREFLYLVQSGNTIAIIPVFKIEIDRQKDEAKRKDQMPSGYFKQKKYIWKKNRATKKRQRLIKQKKIDPDEHVYSEATIEYSAKDRYYLIKFEKDSVRAWGAIKAR
;
A
#
# COMPACT_ATOMS: atom_id res chain seq x y z
N MET A 1 -19.47 42.69 -38.02
CA MET A 1 -20.13 42.44 -36.71
C MET A 1 -20.38 40.95 -36.64
N GLU A 2 -19.29 40.21 -36.41
CA GLU A 2 -18.99 39.50 -35.15
C GLU A 2 -19.66 38.13 -35.12
N PHE A 3 -18.93 37.18 -35.70
CA PHE A 3 -18.95 35.76 -35.33
C PHE A 3 -18.44 35.63 -33.89
N LEU A 4 -19.12 34.84 -33.05
CA LEU A 4 -18.52 34.03 -31.97
C LEU A 4 -19.62 33.25 -31.25
N LEU A 5 -19.79 31.97 -31.60
CA LEU A 5 -20.36 30.97 -30.69
C LEU A 5 -19.40 29.79 -30.66
N ALA A 6 -18.36 29.95 -29.84
CA ALA A 6 -17.43 28.91 -29.46
C ALA A 6 -18.11 28.03 -28.40
N CYS A 7 -18.41 26.79 -28.74
CA CYS A 7 -18.61 25.74 -27.75
C CYS A 7 -18.20 24.39 -28.37
N MET A 8 -16.90 24.26 -28.65
CA MET A 8 -16.25 22.96 -28.79
C MET A 8 -15.10 22.90 -27.79
N MET A 9 -14.95 21.71 -27.19
CA MET A 9 -13.80 21.27 -26.39
C MET A 9 -13.69 21.89 -24.99
N SER A 10 -14.47 21.40 -24.03
CA SER A 10 -13.94 21.25 -22.67
C SER A 10 -13.46 19.81 -22.54
N THR A 11 -12.21 19.62 -22.94
CA THR A 11 -11.40 18.46 -22.57
C THR A 11 -11.35 18.41 -21.05
N ASN A 12 -11.97 17.38 -20.46
CA ASN A 12 -11.71 17.01 -19.09
C ASN A 12 -10.20 16.77 -18.96
N LEU A 13 -9.51 17.76 -18.41
CA LEU A 13 -8.15 17.64 -17.93
C LEU A 13 -8.15 16.57 -16.84
N ILE A 14 -7.86 15.34 -17.23
CA ILE A 14 -7.23 14.37 -16.35
C ILE A 14 -5.87 14.99 -16.06
N ALA A 15 -5.74 15.62 -14.90
CA ALA A 15 -4.46 16.09 -14.41
C ALA A 15 -3.52 14.88 -14.36
N GLU A 16 -2.58 14.82 -15.30
CA GLU A 16 -1.41 13.97 -15.23
C GLU A 16 -0.62 14.37 -13.99
N TYR A 17 -0.86 13.69 -12.87
CA TYR A 17 -0.01 13.79 -11.69
C TYR A 17 1.30 13.09 -11.99
N ASN A 18 2.23 13.84 -12.58
CA ASN A 18 3.61 13.43 -12.77
C ASN A 18 4.27 13.09 -11.42
N LEU A 19 4.91 11.93 -11.40
CA LEU A 19 5.30 11.10 -10.26
C LEU A 19 6.72 11.36 -9.76
N GLU A 20 7.22 12.59 -9.79
CA GLU A 20 8.61 12.89 -9.42
C GLU A 20 8.70 13.80 -8.20
N GLY A 21 9.05 13.22 -7.06
CA GLY A 21 9.75 13.96 -6.00
C GLY A 21 8.95 14.45 -4.79
N PHE A 22 7.95 13.70 -4.28
CA PHE A 22 7.32 14.07 -3.01
C PHE A 22 8.20 13.70 -1.80
N THR A 23 9.28 14.45 -1.59
CA THR A 23 9.80 14.67 -0.23
C THR A 23 8.87 15.68 0.46
N PRO A 24 8.25 15.38 1.62
CA PRO A 24 7.34 16.33 2.24
C PRO A 24 8.06 17.65 2.56
N PRO A 25 7.40 18.82 2.39
CA PRO A 25 8.02 20.10 2.68
C PRO A 25 8.49 20.18 4.13
N ARG A 26 9.74 20.62 4.32
CA ARG A 26 10.36 20.76 5.64
C ARG A 26 9.89 22.06 6.28
N GLY A 27 8.81 22.00 7.07
CA GLY A 27 8.29 23.16 7.80
C GLY A 27 6.96 22.86 8.49
N GLU A 28 6.71 23.52 9.62
CA GLU A 28 5.62 23.20 10.57
C GLU A 28 4.19 23.38 10.00
N ASN A 29 4.04 23.90 8.76
CA ASN A 29 2.77 24.12 8.06
C ASN A 29 2.79 23.60 6.60
N ALA A 30 3.30 22.39 6.34
CA ALA A 30 3.38 21.81 5.00
C ALA A 30 2.02 21.38 4.40
N TYR A 31 0.94 21.38 5.19
CA TYR A 31 -0.40 20.97 4.76
C TYR A 31 -1.39 22.11 5.05
N PRO A 32 -1.80 22.92 4.05
CA PRO A 32 -2.71 24.05 4.25
C PRO A 32 -4.10 23.62 4.77
N SER A 33 -4.47 22.35 4.59
CA SER A 33 -5.67 21.74 5.16
C SER A 33 -5.49 21.24 6.61
N GLY A 34 -4.27 21.24 7.15
CA GLY A 34 -3.93 20.61 8.44
C GLY A 34 -3.97 19.08 8.44
N LEU A 35 -4.45 18.46 7.36
CA LEU A 35 -4.51 17.01 7.18
C LEU A 35 -3.15 16.49 6.75
N GLN A 36 -2.58 15.60 7.55
CA GLN A 36 -1.38 14.86 7.18
C GLN A 36 -1.73 13.72 6.21
N PRO A 37 -0.78 13.20 5.41
CA PRO A 37 -1.03 12.07 4.51
C PRO A 37 -1.50 10.81 5.24
N LYS A 38 -1.14 10.67 6.53
CA LYS A 38 -1.64 9.60 7.41
C LYS A 38 -3.13 9.75 7.77
N ASP A 39 -3.69 10.95 7.64
CA ASP A 39 -5.09 11.26 7.92
C ASP A 39 -5.97 10.97 6.68
N GLN A 40 -5.35 10.67 5.52
CA GLN A 40 -6.05 10.15 4.35
C GLN A 40 -6.30 8.66 4.54
N GLY A 41 -7.55 8.21 4.30
CA GLY A 41 -7.96 6.80 4.48
C GLY A 41 -7.27 5.78 3.55
N HIS A 42 -6.35 6.23 2.70
CA HIS A 42 -5.46 5.41 1.88
C HIS A 42 -4.15 6.17 1.67
N TYR A 43 -3.00 5.53 1.91
CA TYR A 43 -1.68 6.08 1.63
C TYR A 43 -0.81 5.04 0.93
N LYS A 44 0.08 5.48 0.03
CA LYS A 44 1.05 4.60 -0.65
C LYS A 44 2.29 4.30 0.17
N TYR A 45 2.62 5.18 1.10
CA TYR A 45 3.80 5.09 1.96
C TYR A 45 3.34 5.18 3.41
N GLY A 46 3.37 4.05 4.10
CA GLY A 46 2.88 3.92 5.48
C GLY A 46 3.95 3.54 6.48
N PRO A 47 3.73 3.78 7.78
CA PRO A 47 4.59 3.21 8.81
C PRO A 47 4.61 1.68 8.70
N ALA A 48 5.79 1.08 8.72
CA ALA A 48 6.01 -0.36 8.59
C ALA A 48 5.20 -1.24 9.57
N SER A 49 4.74 -0.64 10.67
CA SER A 49 4.14 -1.33 11.80
C SER A 49 2.65 -1.60 11.69
N ILE A 50 1.89 -0.89 10.84
CA ILE A 50 0.44 -0.76 11.11
C ILE A 50 -0.48 -1.34 10.03
N ASP A 51 -0.38 -1.03 8.73
CA ASP A 51 -1.48 -1.45 7.82
C ASP A 51 -1.06 -2.20 6.56
N ASP A 52 -1.87 -3.21 6.21
CA ASP A 52 -1.95 -3.76 4.86
C ASP A 52 -2.58 -2.73 3.92
N PRO A 53 -2.28 -2.78 2.61
CA PRO A 53 -2.84 -1.84 1.66
C PRO A 53 -4.38 -1.90 1.62
N VAL A 54 -5.00 -0.73 1.47
CA VAL A 54 -6.45 -0.60 1.34
C VAL A 54 -6.84 -0.66 -0.13
N LEU A 55 -7.73 -1.58 -0.47
CA LEU A 55 -8.39 -1.69 -1.76
C LEU A 55 -9.73 -0.94 -1.72
N ILE A 56 -9.95 -0.08 -2.72
CA ILE A 56 -11.20 0.65 -2.90
C ILE A 56 -11.99 -0.03 -4.01
N ILE A 57 -13.20 -0.48 -3.68
CA ILE A 57 -14.15 -1.03 -4.64
C ILE A 57 -15.26 0.01 -4.82
N VAL A 58 -15.35 0.58 -6.01
CA VAL A 58 -16.35 1.63 -6.33
C VAL A 58 -17.71 1.02 -6.63
N ASP A 59 -17.73 -0.07 -7.41
CA ASP A 59 -18.95 -0.75 -7.83
C ASP A 59 -19.02 -2.16 -7.21
N PRO A 60 -20.20 -2.62 -6.77
CA PRO A 60 -20.35 -3.95 -6.20
C PRO A 60 -19.98 -5.03 -7.22
N ILE A 61 -19.21 -6.01 -6.77
CA ILE A 61 -18.74 -7.12 -7.61
C ILE A 61 -19.64 -8.33 -7.40
N TYR A 62 -20.11 -8.90 -8.50
CA TYR A 62 -20.95 -10.09 -8.51
C TYR A 62 -20.14 -11.31 -8.96
N ASP A 63 -20.06 -12.31 -8.08
CA ASP A 63 -19.52 -13.61 -8.44
C ASP A 63 -20.57 -14.46 -9.19
N LYS A 64 -20.11 -15.50 -9.87
CA LYS A 64 -20.95 -16.50 -10.55
C LYS A 64 -21.98 -17.15 -9.65
N ARG A 65 -21.68 -17.27 -8.35
CA ARG A 65 -22.55 -17.88 -7.35
C ARG A 65 -23.57 -16.89 -6.76
N MET A 66 -23.75 -15.71 -7.37
CA MET A 66 -24.60 -14.62 -6.87
C MET A 66 -24.16 -14.05 -5.51
N ASN A 67 -22.94 -14.35 -5.08
CA ASN A 67 -22.33 -13.68 -3.94
C ASN A 67 -21.95 -12.25 -4.34
N ILE A 68 -22.13 -11.31 -3.41
CA ILE A 68 -21.91 -9.88 -3.64
C ILE A 68 -20.78 -9.42 -2.74
N ILE A 69 -19.79 -8.78 -3.34
CA ILE A 69 -18.81 -7.96 -2.62
C ILE A 69 -19.30 -6.52 -2.75
N PRO A 70 -19.75 -5.88 -1.66
CA PRO A 70 -20.27 -4.52 -1.74
C PRO A 70 -19.17 -3.52 -2.14
N ALA A 71 -19.59 -2.33 -2.55
CA ALA A 71 -18.68 -1.21 -2.72
C ALA A 71 -18.20 -0.71 -1.34
N GLY A 72 -16.93 -0.31 -1.24
CA GLY A 72 -16.35 0.17 0.01
C GLY A 72 -14.83 0.11 0.07
N TYR A 73 -14.32 0.31 1.28
CA TYR A 73 -12.91 0.23 1.62
C TYR A 73 -12.61 -1.10 2.29
N TYR A 74 -11.65 -1.81 1.74
CA TYR A 74 -11.26 -3.14 2.19
C TYR A 74 -9.77 -3.17 2.48
N GLN A 75 -9.38 -3.73 3.62
CA GLN A 75 -7.99 -4.08 3.86
C GLN A 75 -7.66 -5.35 3.07
N LEU A 76 -6.56 -5.33 2.32
CA LEU A 76 -6.12 -6.46 1.52
C LEU A 76 -4.91 -7.14 2.17
N SER A 77 -5.14 -8.25 2.85
CA SER A 77 -4.08 -8.99 3.57
C SER A 77 -3.60 -10.18 2.76
N LEU A 78 -2.28 -10.36 2.65
CA LEU A 78 -1.68 -11.54 2.02
C LEU A 78 -1.49 -12.65 3.06
N ASP A 79 -1.90 -13.86 2.73
CA ASP A 79 -1.70 -15.03 3.58
C ASP A 79 -0.20 -15.33 3.84
N ALA A 80 0.10 -15.98 4.96
CA ALA A 80 1.46 -16.40 5.30
C ALA A 80 2.03 -17.39 4.26
N GLY A 81 1.19 -18.29 3.73
CA GLY A 81 1.54 -19.18 2.62
C GLY A 81 1.60 -18.47 1.26
N ARG A 82 1.07 -17.24 1.18
CA ARG A 82 1.01 -16.39 -0.02
C ARG A 82 0.17 -16.97 -1.16
N GLU A 83 -0.72 -17.90 -0.82
CA GLU A 83 -1.63 -18.56 -1.75
C GLU A 83 -2.95 -17.78 -1.91
N PHE A 84 -3.32 -17.01 -0.89
CA PHE A 84 -4.59 -16.30 -0.82
C PHE A 84 -4.41 -14.83 -0.44
N LEU A 85 -5.27 -13.99 -1.01
CA LEU A 85 -5.52 -12.62 -0.56
C LEU A 85 -6.86 -12.57 0.17
N TYR A 86 -6.83 -12.02 1.37
CA TYR A 86 -8.02 -11.80 2.18
C TYR A 86 -8.50 -10.37 2.01
N LEU A 87 -9.76 -10.22 1.59
CA LEU A 87 -10.47 -8.95 1.67
C LEU A 87 -11.09 -8.85 3.06
N VAL A 88 -10.62 -7.92 3.87
CA VAL A 88 -11.04 -7.73 5.26
C VAL A 88 -11.73 -6.38 5.41
N GLN A 89 -12.89 -6.35 6.07
CA GLN A 89 -13.60 -5.12 6.41
C GLN A 89 -13.99 -5.17 7.89
N SER A 90 -13.55 -4.18 8.68
CA SER A 90 -13.82 -4.10 10.12
C SER A 90 -13.47 -5.39 10.90
N GLY A 91 -12.37 -6.06 10.51
CA GLY A 91 -11.90 -7.31 11.11
C GLY A 91 -12.58 -8.59 10.59
N ASN A 92 -13.57 -8.47 9.69
CA ASN A 92 -14.25 -9.62 9.10
C ASN A 92 -13.75 -9.91 7.67
N THR A 93 -13.44 -11.16 7.38
CA THR A 93 -13.06 -11.60 6.02
C THR A 93 -14.31 -11.70 5.14
N ILE A 94 -14.39 -10.84 4.13
CA ILE A 94 -15.49 -10.77 3.17
C ILE A 94 -15.26 -11.70 1.98
N ALA A 95 -14.03 -11.77 1.49
CA ALA A 95 -13.66 -12.62 0.36
C ALA A 95 -12.26 -13.21 0.50
N ILE A 96 -12.10 -14.40 -0.06
CA ILE A 96 -10.81 -15.10 -0.19
C ILE A 96 -10.53 -15.22 -1.68
N ILE A 97 -9.42 -14.62 -2.12
CA ILE A 97 -9.05 -14.55 -3.53
C ILE A 97 -7.79 -15.38 -3.74
N PRO A 98 -7.81 -16.38 -4.63
CA PRO A 98 -6.60 -17.14 -4.95
C PRO A 98 -5.59 -16.26 -5.68
N VAL A 99 -4.33 -16.36 -5.27
CA VAL A 99 -3.19 -15.72 -5.91
C VAL A 99 -2.64 -16.65 -6.98
N PHE A 100 -2.52 -16.16 -8.22
CA PHE A 100 -1.99 -16.96 -9.33
C PHE A 100 -0.55 -16.58 -9.69
N LYS A 101 -0.10 -15.39 -9.28
CA LYS A 101 1.26 -14.91 -9.54
C LYS A 101 1.80 -14.19 -8.31
N ILE A 102 3.07 -14.45 -8.02
CA ILE A 102 3.81 -13.75 -6.98
C ILE A 102 5.20 -13.36 -7.49
N GLU A 103 5.61 -12.15 -7.16
CA GLU A 103 6.95 -11.63 -7.40
C GLU A 103 7.54 -11.17 -6.07
N ILE A 104 8.78 -11.59 -5.82
CA ILE A 104 9.51 -11.27 -4.60
C ILE A 104 10.84 -10.63 -5.02
N ASP A 105 11.07 -9.41 -4.57
CA ASP A 105 12.37 -8.76 -4.69
C ASP A 105 13.35 -9.44 -3.73
N ARG A 106 14.13 -10.40 -4.25
CA ARG A 106 15.06 -11.22 -3.47
C ARG A 106 16.12 -10.39 -2.77
N GLN A 107 16.56 -9.27 -3.34
CA GLN A 107 17.62 -8.45 -2.73
C GLN A 107 17.15 -7.83 -1.42
N LYS A 108 15.93 -7.30 -1.41
CA LYS A 108 15.31 -6.74 -0.20
C LYS A 108 14.92 -7.83 0.80
N ASP A 109 14.40 -8.97 0.34
CA ASP A 109 14.03 -10.09 1.21
C ASP A 109 15.27 -10.68 1.92
N GLU A 110 16.39 -10.84 1.20
CA GLU A 110 17.64 -11.33 1.76
C GLU A 110 18.26 -10.38 2.78
N ALA A 111 18.20 -9.06 2.52
CA ALA A 111 18.66 -8.06 3.48
C ALA A 111 17.89 -8.19 4.81
N LYS A 112 16.55 -8.34 4.75
CA LYS A 112 15.71 -8.55 5.93
C LYS A 112 16.02 -9.86 6.66
N ARG A 113 16.25 -10.96 5.94
CA ARG A 113 16.62 -12.24 6.55
C ARG A 113 17.98 -12.18 7.23
N LYS A 114 18.97 -11.54 6.59
CA LYS A 114 20.33 -11.34 7.16
C LYS A 114 20.28 -10.48 8.42
N ASP A 115 19.44 -9.45 8.44
CA ASP A 115 19.21 -8.64 9.63
C ASP A 115 18.56 -9.41 10.79
N GLN A 116 17.85 -10.51 10.52
CA GLN A 116 17.13 -11.30 11.54
C GLN A 116 17.96 -12.44 12.14
N MET A 117 19.08 -12.87 11.53
CA MET A 117 19.83 -14.05 12.00
C MET A 117 21.25 -13.74 12.53
N PRO A 118 21.41 -13.52 13.84
CA PRO A 118 22.71 -13.71 14.49
C PRO A 118 22.88 -15.17 14.92
N SER A 119 23.77 -15.94 14.29
CA SER A 119 24.08 -17.31 14.75
C SER A 119 25.01 -17.29 15.98
N GLY A 120 24.53 -17.79 17.12
CA GLY A 120 25.29 -17.95 18.37
C GLY A 120 25.06 -16.85 19.42
N TYR A 121 24.99 -17.26 20.70
CA TYR A 121 24.61 -16.42 21.86
C TYR A 121 25.38 -15.09 21.95
N PHE A 122 26.71 -15.12 21.78
CA PHE A 122 27.54 -13.91 21.85
C PHE A 122 27.32 -12.95 20.67
N LYS A 123 27.11 -13.48 19.46
CA LYS A 123 26.78 -12.67 18.28
C LYS A 123 25.40 -12.04 18.44
N GLN A 124 24.44 -12.77 19.02
CA GLN A 124 23.11 -12.28 19.31
C GLN A 124 23.12 -11.15 20.35
N LYS A 125 23.84 -11.31 21.47
CA LYS A 125 23.96 -10.27 22.51
C LYS A 125 24.62 -8.99 21.97
N LYS A 126 25.66 -9.12 21.14
CA LYS A 126 26.32 -7.99 20.46
C LYS A 126 25.40 -7.31 19.44
N TYR A 127 24.63 -8.09 18.68
CA TYR A 127 23.61 -7.58 17.75
C TYR A 127 22.52 -6.81 18.49
N ILE A 128 21.92 -7.38 19.55
CA ILE A 128 20.89 -6.74 20.37
C ILE A 128 21.41 -5.43 20.96
N TRP A 129 22.64 -5.42 21.50
CA TRP A 129 23.25 -4.20 22.02
C TRP A 129 23.41 -3.10 20.96
N LYS A 130 23.92 -3.46 19.76
CA LYS A 130 24.06 -2.51 18.64
C LYS A 130 22.70 -1.98 18.19
N LYS A 131 21.70 -2.86 18.05
CA LYS A 131 20.33 -2.51 17.67
C LYS A 131 19.72 -1.56 18.70
N ASN A 132 19.79 -1.89 19.98
CA ASN A 132 19.28 -1.05 21.07
C ASN A 132 19.97 0.33 21.13
N ARG A 133 21.29 0.38 20.87
CA ARG A 133 22.03 1.65 20.81
C ARG A 133 21.59 2.51 19.62
N ALA A 134 21.40 1.90 18.44
CA ALA A 134 20.88 2.58 17.26
C ALA A 134 19.46 3.09 17.48
N THR A 135 18.57 2.27 18.03
CA THR A 135 17.20 2.64 18.38
C THR A 135 17.15 3.80 19.38
N LYS A 136 17.96 3.76 20.45
CA LYS A 136 18.06 4.88 21.41
C LYS A 136 18.56 6.18 20.75
N LYS A 137 19.55 6.09 19.85
CA LYS A 137 20.05 7.26 19.09
C LYS A 137 18.96 7.82 18.17
N ARG A 138 18.25 6.95 17.45
CA ARG A 138 17.11 7.33 16.59
C ARG A 138 16.00 7.99 17.40
N GLN A 139 15.58 7.39 18.51
CA GLN A 139 14.58 7.97 19.42
C GLN A 139 14.97 9.35 19.94
N ARG A 140 16.26 9.59 20.23
CA ARG A 140 16.75 10.93 20.61
C ARG A 140 16.63 11.94 19.46
N LEU A 141 16.94 11.53 18.23
CA LEU A 141 16.84 12.39 17.05
C LEU A 141 15.39 12.70 16.67
N ILE A 142 14.49 11.72 16.82
CA ILE A 142 13.04 11.88 16.68
C ILE A 142 12.50 12.87 17.73
N LYS A 143 12.85 12.69 19.01
CA LYS A 143 12.46 13.62 20.09
C LYS A 143 12.98 15.03 19.86
N GLN A 144 14.11 15.18 19.17
CA GLN A 144 14.66 16.47 18.76
C GLN A 144 14.04 17.02 17.46
N LYS A 145 12.96 16.42 16.93
CA LYS A 145 12.27 16.76 15.66
C LYS A 145 13.19 16.79 14.43
N LYS A 146 14.35 16.12 14.47
CA LYS A 146 15.34 16.17 13.37
C LYS A 146 15.10 15.12 12.27
N ILE A 147 14.31 14.10 12.55
CA ILE A 147 14.07 12.93 11.67
C ILE A 147 12.63 12.44 11.89
N ASP A 148 11.89 12.21 10.81
CA ASP A 148 10.60 11.53 10.88
C ASP A 148 10.78 10.07 11.34
N PRO A 149 10.02 9.65 12.36
CA PRO A 149 10.31 8.43 13.11
C PRO A 149 10.12 7.13 12.35
N ASP A 150 9.32 7.12 11.29
CA ASP A 150 8.86 5.86 10.71
C ASP A 150 9.56 5.57 9.39
N GLU A 151 10.05 4.34 9.29
CA GLU A 151 10.46 3.78 8.00
C GLU A 151 9.18 3.58 7.20
N HIS A 152 9.00 4.43 6.18
CA HIS A 152 7.82 4.38 5.34
C HIS A 152 7.98 3.24 4.34
N VAL A 153 7.08 2.28 4.43
CA VAL A 153 7.03 1.13 3.54
C VAL A 153 6.03 1.42 2.43
N TYR A 154 6.43 1.11 1.20
CA TYR A 154 5.51 1.19 0.06
C TYR A 154 4.45 0.10 0.16
N SER A 155 3.18 0.49 0.05
CA SER A 155 2.02 -0.39 0.07
C SER A 155 0.95 0.14 -0.89
N GLU A 156 0.47 -0.70 -1.80
CA GLU A 156 -0.56 -0.33 -2.76
C GLU A 156 -1.44 -1.54 -3.09
N ALA A 157 -2.74 -1.30 -3.22
CA ALA A 157 -3.70 -2.27 -3.75
C ALA A 157 -4.52 -1.62 -4.86
N THR A 158 -4.62 -2.29 -6.00
CA THR A 158 -5.43 -1.82 -7.13
C THR A 158 -6.31 -2.93 -7.67
N ILE A 159 -7.44 -2.54 -8.26
CA ILE A 159 -8.37 -3.43 -8.95
C ILE A 159 -8.62 -2.91 -10.36
N GLU A 160 -8.52 -3.80 -11.35
CA GLU A 160 -8.76 -3.50 -12.76
C GLU A 160 -9.75 -4.50 -13.34
N TYR A 161 -10.70 -4.02 -14.15
CA TYR A 161 -11.66 -4.88 -14.82
C TYR A 161 -11.23 -5.17 -16.27
N SER A 162 -11.10 -6.45 -16.62
CA SER A 162 -10.87 -6.88 -18.00
C SER A 162 -12.19 -7.30 -18.65
N ALA A 163 -12.71 -6.45 -19.53
CA ALA A 163 -13.97 -6.70 -20.25
C ALA A 163 -13.91 -7.94 -21.16
N LYS A 164 -12.73 -8.27 -21.71
CA LYS A 164 -12.55 -9.39 -22.65
C LYS A 164 -12.82 -10.74 -21.99
N ASP A 165 -12.29 -10.92 -20.79
CA ASP A 165 -12.30 -12.20 -20.09
C ASP A 165 -13.28 -12.22 -18.90
N ARG A 166 -13.95 -11.08 -18.65
CA ARG A 166 -14.90 -10.85 -17.54
C ARG A 166 -14.30 -11.26 -16.19
N TYR A 167 -13.18 -10.66 -15.82
CA TYR A 167 -12.61 -10.79 -14.49
C TYR A 167 -12.10 -9.46 -13.96
N TYR A 168 -12.04 -9.37 -12.63
CA TYR A 168 -11.34 -8.33 -11.89
C TYR A 168 -9.96 -8.83 -11.50
N LEU A 169 -8.93 -8.11 -11.93
CA LEU A 169 -7.55 -8.33 -11.52
C LEU A 169 -7.27 -7.49 -10.29
N ILE A 170 -6.78 -8.12 -9.23
CA ILE A 170 -6.37 -7.45 -8.00
C ILE A 170 -4.86 -7.52 -7.90
N LYS A 171 -4.22 -6.36 -7.81
CA LYS A 171 -2.78 -6.23 -7.57
C LYS A 171 -2.58 -5.85 -6.11
N PHE A 172 -1.75 -6.63 -5.43
CA PHE A 172 -1.26 -6.34 -4.09
C PHE A 172 0.24 -6.05 -4.19
N GLU A 173 0.68 -4.95 -3.59
CA GLU A 173 2.09 -4.60 -3.48
C GLU A 173 2.37 -4.14 -2.05
N LYS A 174 3.30 -4.80 -1.37
CA LYS A 174 3.78 -4.40 -0.05
C LYS A 174 5.26 -4.67 0.04
N ASP A 175 6.03 -3.61 0.22
CA ASP A 175 7.48 -3.62 0.41
C ASP A 175 8.25 -4.30 -0.73
N SER A 176 8.47 -5.61 -0.61
CA SER A 176 9.26 -6.45 -1.51
C SER A 176 8.42 -7.53 -2.17
N VAL A 177 7.13 -7.62 -1.84
CA VAL A 177 6.22 -8.65 -2.31
C VAL A 177 5.15 -8.02 -3.18
N ARG A 178 4.96 -8.59 -4.35
CA ARG A 178 3.86 -8.29 -5.27
C ARG A 178 3.08 -9.55 -5.52
N ALA A 179 1.76 -9.48 -5.41
CA ALA A 179 0.87 -10.61 -5.65
C ALA A 179 -0.26 -10.17 -6.58
N TRP A 180 -0.72 -11.10 -7.42
CA TRP A 180 -1.87 -10.90 -8.29
C TRP A 180 -2.92 -11.96 -8.02
N GLY A 181 -4.13 -11.51 -7.75
CA GLY A 181 -5.33 -12.32 -7.60
C GLY A 181 -6.36 -11.98 -8.67
N ALA A 182 -7.27 -12.91 -8.94
CA ALA A 182 -8.35 -12.67 -9.90
C ALA A 182 -9.70 -13.09 -9.34
N ILE A 183 -10.72 -12.26 -9.57
CA ILE A 183 -12.12 -12.57 -9.28
C ILE A 183 -12.85 -12.67 -10.61
N LYS A 184 -13.46 -13.82 -10.88
CA LYS A 184 -14.24 -14.00 -12.10
C LYS A 184 -15.58 -13.28 -11.97
N ALA A 185 -15.81 -12.30 -12.84
CA ALA A 185 -17.10 -11.65 -12.97
C ALA A 185 -18.06 -12.53 -13.79
N ARG A 186 -19.35 -12.29 -13.63
CA ARG A 186 -20.41 -12.96 -14.37
C ARG A 186 -20.41 -12.58 -15.86
#